data_AF-A0A1C6Z6W0-F1
#
_entry.id   AF-A0A1C6Z6W0-F1
#
_cell.length_a   1.000
_cell.length_b   1.000
_cell.length_c   1.000
_cell.angle_alpha   90.00
_cell.angle_beta   90.00
_cell.angle_gamma   90.00
#
_symmetry.space_group_name_H-M   'P 1'
#
loop_
_entity.id
_entity.type
_entity.pdbx_description
1 polymer ?
#
loop_
_entity_poly.entity_id
_entity_poly.type
_entity_poly.pdbx_seq_one_letter_code
_entity_poly.pdbx_strand_id
1 'polypeptide(L)'
;MYLLWRYFPETVHPRQHPIDFAGTCWLTIAVASLLVALLQADILKYWVFPLLLLFVVAAYFLLRQEKKAPEPLFPLALWRNNVIVAGNIGGLIVGASMMGVAAFLPTFVQGVMGGTPLEAGTTLAMMSIGWPLASTLSGRMMSLTSYRTTAMLGSFLLIAGSFILLMQQPDSGLLWGRVAAFVIGCGMGMTNTTFLVSVQNVAPANMRGIAPHQRCSPVC
;
A
#
# COMPACT_ATOMS: atom_id res chain seq x y z
N MET A 1 13.52 -20.36 -15.91
CA MET A 1 14.81 -20.74 -15.28
C MET A 1 15.95 -20.90 -16.29
N TYR A 2 15.83 -21.77 -17.30
CA TYR A 2 16.89 -22.01 -18.31
C TYR A 2 17.37 -20.75 -19.06
N LEU A 3 16.44 -19.86 -19.43
CA LEU A 3 16.77 -18.59 -20.10
C LEU A 3 17.54 -17.61 -19.20
N LEU A 4 17.26 -17.57 -17.89
CA LEU A 4 17.99 -16.70 -16.95
C LEU A 4 19.42 -17.19 -16.76
N TRP A 5 19.60 -18.51 -16.60
CA TRP A 5 20.92 -19.11 -16.39
C TRP A 5 21.85 -18.97 -17.60
N ARG A 6 21.30 -19.00 -18.83
CA ARG A 6 22.10 -18.97 -20.06
C ARG A 6 22.51 -17.57 -20.52
N TYR A 7 21.74 -16.54 -20.16
CA TYR A 7 21.94 -15.18 -20.67
C TYR A 7 22.38 -14.17 -19.61
N PHE A 8 22.43 -14.56 -18.34
CA PHE A 8 22.88 -13.72 -17.23
C PHE A 8 24.13 -14.33 -16.55
N PRO A 9 25.34 -14.12 -17.09
CA PRO A 9 26.58 -14.38 -16.37
C PRO A 9 26.77 -13.27 -15.33
N GLU A 10 26.04 -13.37 -14.24
CA GLU A 10 26.06 -12.39 -13.17
C GLU A 10 27.30 -12.64 -12.29
N THR A 11 28.35 -11.85 -12.50
CA THR A 11 29.46 -11.77 -11.54
C THR A 11 28.98 -10.99 -10.32
N VAL A 12 28.13 -11.65 -9.51
CA VAL A 12 27.72 -11.13 -8.21
C VAL A 12 28.97 -11.09 -7.35
N HIS A 13 29.56 -9.91 -7.17
CA HIS A 13 30.49 -9.71 -6.06
C HIS A 13 29.66 -9.81 -4.79
N PRO A 14 29.82 -10.87 -3.97
CA PRO A 14 29.06 -10.98 -2.74
C PRO A 14 29.61 -9.92 -1.78
N ARG A 15 28.97 -8.75 -1.75
CA ARG A 15 29.12 -7.86 -0.60
C ARG A 15 28.48 -8.55 0.58
N GLN A 16 29.27 -8.78 1.62
CA GLN A 16 28.73 -9.24 2.89
C GLN A 16 27.90 -8.10 3.46
N HIS A 17 26.58 -8.21 3.33
CA HIS A 17 25.62 -7.29 3.94
C HIS A 17 25.40 -7.77 5.38
N PRO A 18 25.95 -7.10 6.41
CA PRO A 18 25.71 -7.48 7.79
C PRO A 18 24.23 -7.28 8.10
N ILE A 19 23.53 -8.36 8.44
CA ILE A 19 22.11 -8.32 8.79
C ILE A 19 21.95 -7.58 10.13
N ASP A 20 21.18 -6.49 10.15
CA ASP A 20 20.81 -5.79 11.38
C ASP A 20 19.69 -6.53 12.12
N PHE A 21 20.06 -7.57 12.88
CA PHE A 21 19.14 -8.34 13.72
C PHE A 21 18.45 -7.48 14.78
N ALA A 22 19.15 -6.48 15.32
CA ALA A 22 18.59 -5.60 16.34
C ALA A 22 17.52 -4.68 15.73
N GLY A 23 17.81 -4.05 14.60
CA GLY A 23 16.84 -3.25 13.84
C GLY A 23 15.62 -4.08 13.44
N THR A 24 15.85 -5.31 12.95
CA THR A 24 14.77 -6.23 12.58
C THR A 24 13.87 -6.58 13.78
N CYS A 25 14.45 -6.90 14.95
CA CYS A 25 13.66 -7.19 16.15
C CYS A 25 12.82 -6.00 16.60
N TRP A 26 13.40 -4.80 16.65
CA TRP A 26 12.67 -3.59 17.04
C TRP A 26 11.54 -3.25 16.06
N LEU A 27 11.78 -3.45 14.76
CA LEU A 27 10.76 -3.29 13.73
C LEU A 27 9.61 -4.29 13.93
N THR A 28 9.92 -5.56 14.14
CA THR A 28 8.90 -6.60 14.38
C THR A 28 8.06 -6.28 15.61
N ILE A 29 8.69 -5.90 16.73
CA ILE A 29 7.97 -5.52 17.95
C ILE A 29 7.09 -4.29 17.72
N ALA A 30 7.61 -3.26 17.04
CA ALA A 30 6.87 -2.06 16.74
C ALA A 30 5.64 -2.36 15.86
N VAL A 31 5.82 -3.07 14.75
CA VAL A 31 4.73 -3.40 13.83
C VAL A 31 3.70 -4.32 14.50
N ALA A 32 4.15 -5.37 15.21
CA ALA A 32 3.25 -6.31 15.87
C ALA A 32 2.42 -5.64 16.98
N SER A 33 3.05 -4.84 17.84
CA SER A 33 2.36 -4.12 18.91
C SER A 33 1.34 -3.13 18.36
N LEU A 34 1.69 -2.39 17.31
CA LEU A 34 0.77 -1.46 16.64
C LEU A 34 -0.41 -2.18 16.00
N LEU A 35 -0.16 -3.27 15.26
CA LEU A 35 -1.23 -4.05 14.61
C LEU A 35 -2.20 -4.61 15.65
N VAL A 36 -1.69 -5.24 16.72
CA VAL A 36 -2.54 -5.80 17.78
C VAL A 36 -3.34 -4.71 18.48
N ALA A 37 -2.72 -3.57 18.79
CA ALA A 37 -3.41 -2.42 19.39
C ALA A 37 -4.58 -1.91 18.53
N LEU A 38 -4.39 -1.84 17.20
CA LEU A 38 -5.41 -1.33 16.27
C LEU A 38 -6.50 -2.36 15.97
N LEU A 39 -6.14 -3.63 15.73
CA LEU A 39 -7.08 -4.68 15.35
C LEU A 39 -7.92 -5.18 16.52
N GLN A 40 -7.35 -5.23 17.72
CA GLN A 40 -8.01 -5.79 18.91
C GLN A 40 -8.39 -4.71 19.92
N ALA A 41 -8.53 -3.46 19.49
CA ALA A 41 -8.79 -2.33 20.38
C ALA A 41 -10.01 -2.55 21.29
N ASP A 42 -11.09 -3.09 20.72
CA ASP A 42 -12.35 -3.37 21.42
C ASP A 42 -12.21 -4.47 22.49
N ILE A 43 -11.43 -5.52 22.18
CA ILE A 43 -11.16 -6.65 23.07
C ILE A 43 -10.20 -6.23 24.20
N LEU A 44 -9.17 -5.49 23.86
CA LEU A 44 -8.08 -5.09 24.76
C LEU A 44 -8.50 -3.98 25.73
N LYS A 45 -9.44 -3.10 25.33
CA LYS A 45 -9.88 -1.94 26.12
C LYS A 45 -8.68 -1.14 26.63
N TYR A 46 -8.43 -1.14 27.94
CA TYR A 46 -7.30 -0.42 28.55
C TYR A 46 -5.93 -1.01 28.20
N TRP A 47 -5.84 -2.28 27.76
CA TRP A 47 -4.58 -2.90 27.32
C TRP A 47 -4.05 -2.34 25.99
N VAL A 48 -4.84 -1.53 25.29
CA VAL A 48 -4.36 -0.80 24.10
C VAL A 48 -3.27 0.21 24.47
N PHE A 49 -3.41 0.90 25.61
CA PHE A 49 -2.43 1.91 26.04
C PHE A 49 -1.01 1.37 26.24
N PRO A 50 -0.78 0.25 26.97
CA PRO A 50 0.56 -0.32 27.09
C PRO A 50 1.11 -0.86 25.77
N LEU A 51 0.26 -1.35 24.86
CA LEU A 51 0.70 -1.76 23.52
C LEU A 51 1.11 -0.57 22.65
N LEU A 52 0.38 0.54 22.69
CA LEU A 52 0.76 1.78 22.02
C LEU A 52 2.05 2.35 22.62
N LEU A 53 2.23 2.27 23.94
CA LEU A 53 3.47 2.66 24.59
C LEU A 53 4.64 1.77 24.16
N LEU A 54 4.43 0.45 24.07
CA LEU A 54 5.42 -0.48 23.54
C LEU A 54 5.80 -0.16 22.09
N PHE A 55 4.82 0.18 21.25
CA PHE A 55 5.07 0.64 19.89
C PHE A 55 5.97 1.89 19.87
N VAL A 56 5.64 2.91 20.67
CA VAL A 56 6.42 4.16 20.75
C VAL A 56 7.86 3.88 21.21
N VAL A 57 8.03 3.04 22.24
CA VAL A 57 9.35 2.66 22.75
C VAL A 57 10.14 1.87 21.70
N ALA A 58 9.53 0.89 21.04
CA ALA A 58 10.18 0.10 20.00
C ALA A 58 10.56 0.95 18.78
N ALA A 59 9.68 1.85 18.34
CA ALA A 59 9.95 2.80 17.27
C ALA A 59 11.11 3.75 17.64
N TYR A 60 11.18 4.20 18.90
CA TYR A 60 12.29 5.03 19.38
C TYR A 60 13.64 4.31 19.32
N PHE A 61 13.69 3.05 19.79
CA PHE A 61 14.90 2.24 19.73
C PHE A 61 15.28 1.90 18.29
N LEU A 62 14.31 1.60 17.43
CA LEU A 62 14.52 1.41 15.99
C LEU A 62 15.18 2.65 15.38
N LEU A 63 14.63 3.85 15.59
CA LEU A 63 15.21 5.10 15.05
C LEU A 63 16.62 5.37 15.56
N ARG A 64 16.93 4.98 16.80
CA ARG A 64 18.28 5.10 17.37
C ARG A 64 19.25 4.09 16.73
N GLN A 65 18.79 2.86 16.48
CA GLN A 65 19.57 1.83 15.82
C GLN A 65 19.84 2.21 14.37
N GLU A 66 18.83 2.70 13.66
CA GLU A 66 18.90 3.11 12.25
C GLU A 66 19.92 4.23 11.98
N LYS A 67 20.08 5.14 12.94
CA LYS A 67 21.09 6.21 12.87
C LYS A 67 22.52 5.71 13.08
N LYS A 68 22.68 4.55 13.71
CA LYS A 68 23.98 3.93 14.02
C LYS A 68 24.34 2.78 13.09
N ALA A 69 23.35 2.19 12.42
CA ALA A 69 23.52 1.05 11.54
C ALA A 69 24.39 1.45 10.32
N PRO A 70 25.42 0.64 9.98
CA PRO A 70 26.23 0.85 8.78
C PRO A 70 25.38 0.77 7.49
N GLU A 71 24.33 -0.03 7.54
CA GLU A 71 23.43 -0.30 6.42
C GLU A 71 21.97 -0.31 6.93
N PRO A 72 21.32 0.86 7.00
CA PRO A 72 19.99 0.98 7.57
C PRO A 72 18.93 0.29 6.69
N LEU A 73 18.00 -0.43 7.34
CA LEU A 73 16.79 -0.99 6.73
C LEU A 73 15.90 0.12 6.12
N PHE A 74 15.84 1.28 6.79
CA PHE A 74 15.12 2.47 6.32
C PHE A 74 16.09 3.63 6.09
N PRO A 75 16.63 3.80 4.88
CA PRO A 75 17.43 4.97 4.54
C PRO A 75 16.58 6.23 4.73
N LEU A 76 16.86 7.02 5.78
CA LEU A 76 16.12 8.26 6.09
C LEU A 76 16.13 9.25 4.92
N ALA A 77 17.10 9.13 4.00
CA ALA A 77 17.15 9.89 2.76
C ALA A 77 15.94 9.64 1.83
N LEU A 78 15.35 8.44 1.83
CA LEU A 78 14.15 8.14 1.03
C LEU A 78 12.92 8.90 1.54
N TRP A 79 12.83 9.13 2.84
CA TRP A 79 11.75 9.90 3.47
C TRP A 79 11.79 11.40 3.16
N ARG A 80 12.92 11.93 2.64
CA ARG A 80 12.96 13.30 2.08
C ARG A 80 12.29 13.39 0.72
N ASN A 81 12.01 12.28 0.04
CA ASN A 81 11.38 12.32 -1.27
C ASN A 81 9.86 12.37 -1.13
N ASN A 82 9.27 13.49 -1.54
CA ASN A 82 7.82 13.71 -1.48
C ASN A 82 7.01 12.65 -2.23
N VAL A 83 7.56 12.02 -3.28
CA VAL A 83 6.89 10.95 -4.03
C VAL A 83 6.79 9.67 -3.19
N ILE A 84 7.85 9.32 -2.47
CA ILE A 84 7.87 8.14 -1.58
C ILE A 84 6.94 8.37 -0.39
N VAL A 85 6.99 9.56 0.22
CA VAL A 85 6.10 9.91 1.33
C VAL A 85 4.64 9.90 0.89
N ALA A 86 4.32 10.52 -0.24
CA ALA A 86 2.96 10.52 -0.80
C ALA A 86 2.49 9.10 -1.15
N GLY A 87 3.37 8.25 -1.69
CA GLY A 87 3.06 6.85 -1.99
C GLY A 87 2.76 6.03 -0.74
N ASN A 88 3.54 6.19 0.33
CA ASN A 88 3.29 5.51 1.60
C ASN A 88 2.00 5.98 2.28
N ILE A 89 1.78 7.31 2.33
CA ILE A 89 0.54 7.88 2.89
C ILE A 89 -0.66 7.42 2.06
N GLY A 90 -0.56 7.46 0.73
CA GLY A 90 -1.60 7.01 -0.18
C GLY A 90 -1.90 5.52 0.00
N GLY A 91 -0.87 4.67 0.13
CA GLY A 91 -1.02 3.25 0.43
C GLY A 91 -1.72 3.00 1.77
N LEU A 92 -1.39 3.79 2.80
CA LEU A 92 -2.06 3.73 4.10
C LEU A 92 -3.53 4.09 3.99
N ILE A 93 -3.87 5.19 3.29
CA ILE A 93 -5.27 5.61 3.06
C ILE A 93 -6.03 4.53 2.29
N VAL A 94 -5.47 4.01 1.21
CA VAL A 94 -6.08 2.94 0.40
C VAL A 94 -6.32 1.69 1.25
N GLY A 95 -5.35 1.29 2.07
CA GLY A 95 -5.48 0.16 3.00
C GLY A 95 -6.55 0.37 4.07
N ALA A 96 -6.59 1.56 4.67
CA ALA A 96 -7.60 1.93 5.66
C ALA A 96 -9.02 1.93 5.06
N SER A 97 -9.18 2.53 3.88
CA SER A 97 -10.45 2.52 3.13
C SER A 97 -10.86 1.10 2.76
N MET A 98 -9.92 0.25 2.32
CA MET A 98 -10.19 -1.15 2.00
C MET A 98 -10.75 -1.90 3.21
N MET A 99 -10.08 -1.79 4.37
CA MET A 99 -10.53 -2.42 5.60
C MET A 99 -11.90 -1.90 6.03
N GLY A 100 -12.10 -0.57 5.97
CA GLY A 100 -13.37 0.07 6.32
C GLY A 100 -14.53 -0.41 5.45
N VAL A 101 -14.36 -0.42 4.12
CA VAL A 101 -15.39 -0.88 3.18
C VAL A 101 -15.64 -2.38 3.32
N ALA A 102 -14.59 -3.19 3.48
CA ALA A 102 -14.70 -4.63 3.62
C ALA A 102 -15.47 -5.04 4.90
N ALA A 103 -15.34 -4.28 5.99
CA ALA A 103 -16.07 -4.51 7.23
C ALA A 103 -17.50 -3.93 7.18
N PHE A 104 -17.65 -2.70 6.67
CA PHE A 104 -18.92 -1.98 6.67
C PHE A 104 -19.93 -2.56 5.67
N LEU A 105 -19.50 -2.81 4.43
CA LEU A 105 -20.42 -3.12 3.32
C LEU A 105 -21.23 -4.41 3.56
N PRO A 106 -20.61 -5.54 3.98
CA PRO A 106 -21.37 -6.75 4.27
C PRO A 106 -22.29 -6.60 5.46
N THR A 107 -21.85 -5.85 6.48
CA THR A 107 -22.62 -5.58 7.70
C THR A 107 -23.83 -4.71 7.39
N PHE A 108 -23.69 -3.72 6.50
CA PHE A 108 -24.80 -2.88 6.07
C PHE A 108 -25.83 -3.67 5.24
N VAL A 109 -25.37 -4.43 4.24
CA VAL A 109 -26.27 -5.23 3.39
C VAL A 109 -27.01 -6.30 4.20
N GLN A 110 -26.33 -7.03 5.06
CA GLN A 110 -26.96 -8.11 5.83
C GLN A 110 -27.74 -7.58 7.04
N GLY A 111 -27.18 -6.62 7.78
CA GLY A 111 -27.75 -6.15 9.04
C GLY A 111 -28.83 -5.10 8.88
N VAL A 112 -28.71 -4.19 7.90
CA VAL A 112 -29.65 -3.06 7.72
C VAL A 112 -30.62 -3.32 6.58
N MET A 113 -30.13 -3.77 5.42
CA MET A 113 -30.99 -4.04 4.26
C MET A 113 -31.69 -5.41 4.33
N GLY A 114 -31.32 -6.27 5.30
CA GLY A 114 -31.84 -7.63 5.41
C GLY A 114 -31.47 -8.54 4.24
N GLY A 115 -30.44 -8.16 3.46
CA GLY A 115 -29.98 -8.89 2.29
C GLY A 115 -29.25 -10.19 2.65
N THR A 116 -29.08 -11.06 1.66
CA THR A 116 -28.42 -12.35 1.82
C THR A 116 -26.89 -12.23 1.84
N PRO A 117 -26.15 -13.22 2.38
CA PRO A 117 -24.69 -13.27 2.28
C PRO A 117 -24.17 -13.25 0.84
N LEU A 118 -24.94 -13.82 -0.11
CA LEU A 118 -24.60 -13.80 -1.53
C LEU A 118 -24.67 -12.37 -2.10
N GLU A 119 -25.65 -11.58 -1.69
CA GLU A 119 -25.79 -10.19 -2.10
C GLU A 119 -24.68 -9.30 -1.54
N ALA A 120 -24.30 -9.49 -0.27
CA ALA A 120 -23.14 -8.84 0.32
C ALA A 120 -21.83 -9.22 -0.41
N GLY A 121 -21.63 -10.51 -0.65
CA GLY A 121 -20.45 -11.04 -1.35
C GLY A 121 -20.34 -10.51 -2.79
N THR A 122 -21.44 -10.51 -3.55
CA THR A 122 -21.46 -9.96 -4.91
C THR A 122 -21.21 -8.46 -4.95
N THR A 123 -21.63 -7.72 -3.93
CA THR A 123 -21.34 -6.29 -3.80
C THR A 123 -19.85 -6.03 -3.58
N LEU A 124 -19.21 -6.80 -2.68
CA LEU A 124 -17.75 -6.76 -2.53
C LEU A 124 -17.00 -7.23 -3.79
N ALA A 125 -17.54 -8.22 -4.50
CA ALA A 125 -16.94 -8.71 -5.74
C ALA A 125 -16.83 -7.61 -6.80
N MET A 126 -17.78 -6.67 -6.86
CA MET A 126 -17.70 -5.53 -7.78
C MET A 126 -16.49 -4.63 -7.49
N MET A 127 -16.12 -4.45 -6.22
CA MET A 127 -14.87 -3.77 -5.84
C MET A 127 -13.65 -4.51 -6.36
N SER A 128 -13.62 -5.82 -6.18
CA SER A 128 -12.54 -6.68 -6.68
C SER A 128 -12.43 -6.70 -8.20
N ILE A 129 -13.52 -6.47 -8.95
CA ILE A 129 -13.50 -6.35 -10.41
C ILE A 129 -12.97 -4.98 -10.85
N GLY A 130 -13.40 -3.90 -10.20
CA GLY A 130 -12.96 -2.54 -10.53
C GLY A 130 -11.44 -2.36 -10.37
N TRP A 131 -10.86 -3.01 -9.36
CA TRP A 131 -9.43 -2.84 -9.04
C TRP A 131 -8.49 -3.31 -10.17
N PRO A 132 -8.50 -4.56 -10.66
CA PRO A 132 -7.64 -4.99 -11.77
C PRO A 132 -7.87 -4.21 -13.07
N LEU A 133 -9.12 -3.83 -13.36
CA LEU A 133 -9.47 -3.06 -14.56
C LEU A 133 -8.79 -1.68 -14.52
N ALA A 134 -8.95 -0.95 -13.43
CA ALA A 134 -8.32 0.35 -13.26
C ALA A 134 -6.79 0.26 -13.12
N SER A 135 -6.28 -0.80 -12.48
CA SER A 135 -4.85 -1.11 -12.43
C SER A 135 -4.26 -1.24 -13.83
N THR A 136 -4.90 -2.01 -14.71
CA THR A 136 -4.44 -2.19 -16.10
C THR A 136 -4.52 -0.88 -16.89
N LEU A 137 -5.60 -0.12 -16.72
CA LEU A 137 -5.78 1.17 -17.38
C LEU A 137 -4.75 2.21 -16.90
N SER A 138 -4.41 2.18 -15.62
CA SER A 138 -3.45 3.11 -15.02
C SER A 138 -2.09 3.04 -15.68
N GLY A 139 -1.61 1.84 -16.06
CA GLY A 139 -0.33 1.67 -16.76
C GLY A 139 -0.29 2.42 -18.09
N ARG A 140 -1.37 2.33 -18.88
CA ARG A 140 -1.51 3.07 -20.15
C ARG A 140 -1.63 4.58 -19.92
N MET A 141 -2.37 5.00 -18.90
CA MET A 141 -2.51 6.43 -18.58
C MET A 141 -1.21 7.05 -18.07
N MET A 142 -0.42 6.31 -17.29
CA MET A 142 0.89 6.75 -16.84
C MET A 142 1.85 6.97 -18.02
N SER A 143 1.81 6.12 -19.05
CA SER A 143 2.63 6.30 -20.25
C SER A 143 2.20 7.48 -21.12
N LEU A 144 0.91 7.82 -21.14
CA LEU A 144 0.36 8.88 -22.00
C LEU A 144 0.32 10.25 -21.33
N THR A 145 0.23 10.30 -20.00
CA THR A 145 0.05 11.53 -19.25
C THR A 145 1.19 11.74 -18.24
N SER A 146 0.99 11.39 -16.97
CA SER A 146 1.96 11.58 -15.89
C SER A 146 1.49 10.84 -14.65
N TYR A 147 2.44 10.35 -13.84
CA TYR A 147 2.15 9.70 -12.55
C TYR A 147 1.22 10.53 -11.66
N ARG A 148 1.44 11.86 -11.59
CA ARG A 148 0.64 12.76 -10.76
C ARG A 148 -0.83 12.79 -11.17
N THR A 149 -1.10 12.87 -12.47
CA THR A 149 -2.48 12.93 -13.00
C THR A 149 -3.20 11.61 -12.77
N THR A 150 -2.51 10.49 -12.97
CA THR A 150 -3.07 9.15 -12.71
C THR A 150 -3.41 8.97 -11.23
N ALA A 151 -2.52 9.37 -10.32
CA ALA A 151 -2.76 9.31 -8.88
C ALA A 151 -3.91 10.24 -8.44
N MET A 152 -4.01 11.44 -8.99
CA MET A 152 -5.10 12.37 -8.71
C MET A 152 -6.45 11.82 -9.17
N LEU A 153 -6.52 11.22 -10.36
CA LEU A 153 -7.75 10.62 -10.87
C LEU A 153 -8.19 9.42 -10.01
N GLY A 154 -7.26 8.54 -9.64
CA GLY A 154 -7.56 7.43 -8.74
C GLY A 154 -8.03 7.91 -7.37
N SER A 155 -7.41 8.96 -6.83
CA SER A 155 -7.82 9.55 -5.54
C SER A 155 -9.21 10.16 -5.62
N PHE A 156 -9.52 10.85 -6.72
CA PHE A 156 -10.84 11.40 -6.98
C PHE A 156 -11.90 10.30 -7.05
N LEU A 157 -11.64 9.21 -7.79
CA LEU A 157 -12.54 8.06 -7.87
C LEU A 157 -12.74 7.41 -6.49
N LEU A 158 -11.69 7.29 -5.69
CA LEU A 158 -11.79 6.73 -4.34
C LEU A 158 -12.70 7.59 -3.44
N ILE A 159 -12.52 8.92 -3.46
CA ILE A 159 -13.36 9.85 -2.70
C ILE A 159 -14.80 9.83 -3.21
N ALA A 160 -15.01 9.87 -4.52
CA ALA A 160 -16.32 9.83 -5.14
C ALA A 160 -17.07 8.53 -4.80
N GLY A 161 -16.41 7.37 -4.91
CA GLY A 161 -16.99 6.08 -4.55
C GLY A 161 -17.34 6.00 -3.06
N SER A 162 -16.47 6.51 -2.18
CA SER A 162 -16.73 6.60 -0.74
C SER A 162 -17.92 7.51 -0.42
N PHE A 163 -18.05 8.62 -1.14
CA PHE A 163 -19.16 9.56 -0.98
C PHE A 163 -20.49 8.97 -1.47
N ILE A 164 -20.49 8.26 -2.61
CA ILE A 164 -21.66 7.51 -3.08
C ILE A 164 -22.08 6.48 -2.03
N LEU A 165 -21.11 5.79 -1.41
CA LEU A 165 -21.39 4.83 -0.37
C LEU A 165 -22.00 5.47 0.90
N LEU A 166 -21.51 6.64 1.30
CA LEU A 166 -22.05 7.39 2.44
C LEU A 166 -23.50 7.86 2.20
N MET A 167 -23.88 8.13 0.96
CA MET A 167 -25.24 8.50 0.58
C MET A 167 -26.21 7.32 0.50
N GLN A 168 -25.75 6.09 0.73
CA GLN A 168 -26.60 4.93 0.61
C GLN A 168 -27.66 4.88 1.71
N GLN A 169 -28.92 4.92 1.28
CA GLN A 169 -30.09 4.70 2.14
C GLN A 169 -30.51 3.22 2.12
N PRO A 170 -31.20 2.73 3.17
CA PRO A 170 -31.68 1.35 3.22
C PRO A 170 -32.55 0.94 2.01
N ASP A 171 -33.32 1.88 1.46
CA ASP A 171 -34.26 1.63 0.35
C ASP A 171 -33.63 1.75 -1.05
N SER A 172 -32.36 2.14 -1.15
CA SER A 172 -31.67 2.44 -2.43
C SER A 172 -31.47 1.21 -3.34
N GLY A 173 -31.68 0.01 -2.79
CA GLY A 173 -31.39 -1.26 -3.44
C GLY A 173 -29.90 -1.57 -3.56
N LEU A 174 -29.60 -2.82 -3.90
CA LEU A 174 -28.23 -3.36 -3.92
C LEU A 174 -27.35 -2.80 -5.05
N LEU A 175 -27.96 -2.27 -6.12
CA LEU A 175 -27.25 -1.72 -7.26
C LEU A 175 -26.40 -0.51 -6.88
N TRP A 176 -26.90 0.33 -5.96
CA TRP A 176 -26.18 1.51 -5.48
C TRP A 176 -24.87 1.12 -4.80
N GLY A 177 -24.92 0.13 -3.89
CA GLY A 177 -23.76 -0.39 -3.21
C GLY A 177 -22.75 -1.05 -4.16
N ARG A 178 -23.25 -1.74 -5.19
CA ARG A 178 -22.41 -2.37 -6.23
C ARG A 178 -21.66 -1.34 -7.06
N VAL A 179 -22.32 -0.25 -7.46
CA VAL A 179 -21.69 0.86 -8.19
C VAL A 179 -20.68 1.57 -7.31
N ALA A 180 -21.03 1.88 -6.06
CA ALA A 180 -20.10 2.49 -5.11
C ALA A 180 -18.85 1.63 -4.92
N ALA A 181 -19.03 0.33 -4.67
CA ALA A 181 -17.94 -0.64 -4.52
C ALA A 181 -17.06 -0.72 -5.76
N PHE A 182 -17.64 -0.74 -6.96
CA PHE A 182 -16.89 -0.72 -8.21
C PHE A 182 -16.05 0.54 -8.38
N VAL A 183 -16.63 1.73 -8.11
CA VAL A 183 -15.92 3.02 -8.22
C VAL A 183 -14.78 3.11 -7.20
N ILE A 184 -15.01 2.65 -5.96
CA ILE A 184 -13.97 2.54 -4.92
C ILE A 184 -12.84 1.62 -5.42
N GLY A 185 -13.18 0.43 -5.92
CA GLY A 185 -12.21 -0.53 -6.46
C GLY A 185 -11.37 0.07 -7.58
N CYS A 186 -11.99 0.80 -8.51
CA CYS A 186 -11.28 1.52 -9.56
C CYS A 186 -10.31 2.58 -9.01
N GLY A 187 -10.75 3.39 -8.04
CA GLY A 187 -9.91 4.39 -7.39
C GLY A 187 -8.72 3.78 -6.66
N MET A 188 -8.95 2.69 -5.92
CA MET A 188 -7.88 1.93 -5.25
C MET A 188 -6.89 1.34 -6.25
N GLY A 189 -7.38 0.75 -7.35
CA GLY A 189 -6.51 0.13 -8.35
C GLY A 189 -5.60 1.12 -9.03
N MET A 190 -6.14 2.28 -9.40
CA MET A 190 -5.40 3.33 -10.07
C MET A 190 -4.38 4.03 -9.15
N THR A 191 -4.73 4.25 -7.88
CA THR A 191 -3.82 4.85 -6.89
C THR A 191 -2.70 3.89 -6.50
N ASN A 192 -3.04 2.64 -6.18
CA ASN A 192 -2.08 1.65 -5.69
C ASN A 192 -0.98 1.35 -6.72
N THR A 193 -1.36 1.09 -7.98
CA THR A 193 -0.37 0.88 -9.06
C THR A 193 0.52 2.09 -9.28
N THR A 194 -0.07 3.29 -9.28
CA THR A 194 0.69 4.52 -9.51
C THR A 194 1.71 4.74 -8.40
N PHE A 195 1.32 4.52 -7.14
CA PHE A 195 2.24 4.63 -6.01
C PHE A 195 3.35 3.58 -6.09
N LEU A 196 3.02 2.32 -6.34
CA LEU A 196 3.99 1.24 -6.48
C LEU A 196 5.03 1.56 -7.57
N VAL A 197 4.58 1.93 -8.77
CA VAL A 197 5.47 2.25 -9.90
C VAL A 197 6.26 3.52 -9.63
N SER A 198 5.67 4.53 -8.98
CA SER A 198 6.38 5.77 -8.65
C SER A 198 7.53 5.55 -7.66
N VAL A 199 7.30 4.75 -6.61
CA VAL A 199 8.33 4.40 -5.63
C VAL A 199 9.45 3.59 -6.27
N GLN A 200 9.08 2.62 -7.12
CA GLN A 200 10.04 1.84 -7.90
C GLN A 200 10.88 2.75 -8.80
N ASN A 201 10.29 3.73 -9.46
CA ASN A 201 11.03 4.64 -10.36
C ASN A 201 11.96 5.62 -9.64
N VAL A 202 11.66 5.96 -8.38
CA VAL A 202 12.43 6.92 -7.58
C VAL A 202 13.53 6.26 -6.76
N ALA A 203 13.35 5.00 -6.32
CA ALA A 203 14.36 4.27 -5.55
C ALA A 203 15.67 4.16 -6.36
N PRO A 204 16.85 4.56 -5.86
CA PRO A 204 18.09 4.57 -6.65
C PRO A 204 18.40 3.20 -7.30
N ALA A 205 18.99 3.20 -8.49
CA ALA A 205 19.32 2.00 -9.28
C ALA A 205 20.23 0.96 -8.57
N ASN A 206 20.75 1.31 -7.39
CA ASN A 206 21.47 0.41 -6.47
C ASN A 206 20.52 -0.61 -5.80
N MET A 207 19.24 -0.26 -5.55
CA MET A 207 18.27 -1.11 -4.83
C MET A 207 17.21 -1.73 -5.75
N ARG A 208 17.15 -1.28 -7.01
CA ARG A 208 16.40 -1.94 -8.09
C ARG A 208 17.37 -2.93 -8.73
N GLY A 209 17.33 -4.20 -8.36
CA GLY A 209 18.25 -5.21 -8.91
C GLY A 209 18.41 -5.06 -10.43
N ILE A 210 19.66 -4.76 -10.83
CA ILE A 210 20.22 -4.99 -12.17
C ILE A 210 19.70 -4.07 -13.28
N ALA A 211 20.42 -2.97 -13.51
CA ALA A 211 20.69 -2.48 -14.86
C ALA A 211 21.99 -1.64 -14.85
N PRO A 212 23.15 -2.20 -15.23
CA PRO A 212 24.29 -1.38 -15.60
C PRO A 212 24.05 -0.87 -17.01
N HIS A 213 23.66 0.40 -17.15
CA HIS A 213 23.93 1.13 -18.38
C HIS A 213 25.01 2.18 -18.11
N GLN A 214 26.22 1.70 -17.81
CA GLN A 214 27.41 2.50 -18.03
C GLN A 214 27.70 2.52 -19.53
N ARG A 215 27.43 3.67 -20.17
CA ARG A 215 28.41 4.26 -21.08
C ARG A 215 28.51 5.75 -20.76
N CYS A 216 29.31 6.07 -19.75
CA CYS A 216 30.22 7.19 -19.90
C CYS A 216 31.33 6.71 -20.82
N SER A 217 31.50 7.34 -21.97
CA SER A 217 32.81 7.37 -22.63
C SER A 217 33.55 8.61 -22.11
N PRO A 218 34.84 8.52 -21.78
CA PRO A 218 35.64 9.67 -21.41
C PRO A 218 35.99 10.50 -22.65
N VAL A 219 35.95 11.82 -22.47
CA VAL A 219 36.79 12.87 -23.08
C VAL A 219 37.50 12.53 -24.40
N CYS A 220 37.08 13.20 -25.47
CA CYS A 220 37.91 14.06 -26.33
C CYS A 220 37.06 15.27 -26.73
#